data_AF-A0A2J8GGQ8-F1
#
_entry.id   AF-A0A2J8GGQ8-F1
#
_cell.length_a   1.000
_cell.length_b   1.000
_cell.length_c   1.000
_cell.angle_alpha   90.00
_cell.angle_beta   90.00
_cell.angle_gamma   90.00
#
_symmetry.space_group_name_H-M   'P 1'
#
loop_
_entity.id
_entity.type
_entity.pdbx_description
1 polymer ?
#
loop_
_entity_poly.entity_id
_entity_poly.type
_entity_poly.pdbx_seq_one_letter_code
_entity_poly.pdbx_strand_id
1 'polypeptide(L)'
;MATSHFQQFLHDATTPAADTDSPLGPDCLYGLYTSWCLLQGVKPKRPAVFRARMRLCGVNVRKGRLRMKGRAAADYILSSYPFAL
;
A
#
# COMPACT_ATOMS: atom_id res chain seq x y z
N MET A 1 -16.42 11.53 -10.01
CA MET A 1 -16.30 10.06 -9.86
C MET A 1 -15.73 9.78 -8.47
N ALA A 2 -16.46 9.09 -7.60
CA ALA A 2 -15.94 8.75 -6.27
C ALA A 2 -14.84 7.70 -6.42
N THR A 3 -13.60 8.16 -6.58
CA THR A 3 -12.42 7.30 -6.56
C THR A 3 -12.44 6.57 -5.22
N SER A 4 -12.58 5.24 -5.26
CA SER A 4 -12.60 4.45 -4.03
C SER A 4 -11.29 4.74 -3.28
N HIS A 5 -11.30 4.84 -1.95
CA HIS A 5 -10.06 5.08 -1.18
C HIS A 5 -8.92 4.12 -1.54
N PHE A 6 -9.24 2.92 -2.06
CA PHE A 6 -8.27 1.99 -2.63
C PHE A 6 -7.58 2.53 -3.87
N GLN A 7 -8.30 3.16 -4.80
CA GLN A 7 -7.71 3.79 -5.98
C GLN A 7 -6.87 5.01 -5.63
N GLN A 8 -7.32 5.83 -4.68
CA GLN A 8 -6.52 6.95 -4.17
C GLN A 8 -5.24 6.44 -3.51
N PHE A 9 -5.35 5.42 -2.64
CA PHE A 9 -4.20 4.73 -2.07
C PHE A 9 -3.25 4.21 -3.15
N LEU A 10 -3.78 3.55 -4.18
CA LEU A 10 -2.95 3.01 -5.27
C LEU A 10 -2.26 4.12 -6.07
N HIS A 11 -2.89 5.27 -6.23
CA HIS A 11 -2.30 6.41 -6.95
C HIS A 11 -1.27 7.17 -6.12
N ASP A 12 -1.54 7.34 -4.83
CA ASP A 12 -0.78 8.19 -3.91
C ASP A 12 0.39 7.44 -3.25
N ALA A 13 0.14 6.20 -2.82
CA ALA A 13 1.10 5.38 -2.08
C ALA A 13 1.78 4.29 -2.92
N THR A 14 1.25 3.95 -4.10
CA THR A 14 1.86 2.94 -4.98
C THR A 14 2.14 3.48 -6.37
N THR A 15 3.08 2.85 -7.07
CA THR A 15 3.36 3.19 -8.46
C THR A 15 3.64 1.92 -9.26
N PRO A 16 3.11 1.80 -10.49
CA PRO A 16 3.46 0.69 -11.37
C PRO A 16 4.94 0.80 -11.74
N ALA A 17 5.71 -0.24 -11.42
CA ALA A 17 7.12 -0.32 -11.74
C ALA A 17 7.37 -1.65 -12.43
N ALA A 18 7.45 -1.61 -13.76
CA ALA A 18 7.58 -2.80 -14.60
C ALA A 18 8.88 -3.60 -14.37
N ASP A 19 9.87 -2.96 -13.73
CA ASP A 19 11.26 -3.39 -13.61
C ASP A 19 11.68 -3.35 -12.13
N THR A 20 11.13 -4.24 -11.31
CA THR A 20 11.51 -4.27 -9.89
C THR A 20 11.62 -5.71 -9.42
N ASP A 21 12.84 -6.05 -9.05
CA ASP A 21 13.27 -7.37 -8.58
C ASP A 21 12.68 -7.74 -7.21
N SER A 22 12.23 -6.73 -6.44
CA SER A 22 11.58 -6.89 -5.14
C SER A 22 10.11 -6.44 -5.19
N PRO A 23 9.16 -7.34 -5.52
CA PRO A 23 7.74 -7.03 -5.47
C PRO A 23 7.30 -6.77 -4.03
N LEU A 24 6.36 -5.84 -3.86
CA LEU A 24 5.80 -5.55 -2.55
C LEU A 24 5.02 -6.75 -2.02
N GLY A 25 5.53 -7.33 -0.94
CA GLY A 25 4.84 -8.38 -0.21
C GLY A 25 3.46 -7.93 0.27
N PRO A 26 2.50 -8.85 0.40
CA PRO A 26 1.13 -8.49 0.75
C PRO A 26 0.99 -7.96 2.18
N ASP A 27 1.97 -8.25 3.05
CA ASP A 27 2.06 -7.74 4.41
C ASP A 27 2.66 -6.33 4.44
N CYS A 28 3.73 -6.07 3.67
CA CYS A 28 4.29 -4.72 3.49
C CYS A 28 3.27 -3.76 2.89
N LEU A 29 2.49 -4.24 1.92
CA LEU A 29 1.50 -3.43 1.22
C LEU A 29 0.28 -3.12 2.10
N TYR A 30 -0.05 -4.00 3.06
CA TYR A 30 -1.04 -3.72 4.10
C TYR A 30 -0.52 -2.71 5.14
N GLY A 31 0.75 -2.81 5.52
CA GLY A 31 1.41 -1.81 6.37
C GLY A 31 1.38 -0.43 5.75
N LEU A 32 1.73 -0.32 4.46
CA LEU A 32 1.64 0.92 3.70
C LEU A 32 0.22 1.50 3.66
N TYR A 33 -0.78 0.64 3.44
CA TYR A 33 -2.18 1.05 3.46
C TYR A 33 -2.62 1.56 4.83
N THR A 34 -2.08 0.99 5.91
CA THR A 34 -2.35 1.43 7.27
C THR A 34 -1.76 2.82 7.53
N SER A 35 -0.49 3.04 7.17
CA SER A 35 0.16 4.37 7.21
C SER A 35 -0.59 5.39 6.37
N TRP A 36 -0.97 5.03 5.14
CA TRP A 36 -1.77 5.92 4.29
C TRP A 36 -3.13 6.25 4.89
N CYS A 37 -3.80 5.26 5.49
CA CYS A 37 -5.09 5.47 6.18
C CYS A 37 -4.95 6.47 7.32
N LEU A 38 -3.88 6.37 8.12
CA LEU A 38 -3.60 7.32 9.21
C LEU A 38 -3.39 8.74 8.67
N LEU A 39 -2.63 8.90 7.59
CA LEU A 39 -2.39 10.20 6.95
C LEU A 39 -3.67 10.83 6.38
N GLN A 40 -4.59 10.00 5.87
CA GLN A 40 -5.87 10.45 5.31
C GLN A 40 -6.99 10.54 6.35
N GLY A 41 -6.74 10.16 7.61
CA GLY A 41 -7.76 10.13 8.66
C GLY A 41 -8.87 9.09 8.44
N VAL A 42 -8.61 8.05 7.63
CA VAL A 42 -9.58 6.97 7.34
C VAL A 42 -9.26 5.71 8.15
N LYS A 43 -10.27 4.91 8.48
CA LYS A 43 -10.06 3.68 9.26
C LYS A 43 -9.63 2.54 8.32
N PRO A 44 -8.46 1.90 8.56
CA PRO A 44 -7.99 0.81 7.72
C PRO A 44 -8.96 -0.37 7.78
N LYS A 45 -9.29 -0.93 6.62
CA LYS A 45 -10.10 -2.15 6.53
C LYS A 45 -9.29 -3.39 6.87
N ARG A 46 -9.99 -4.46 7.26
CA ARG A 46 -9.39 -5.78 7.53
C ARG A 46 -8.52 -6.25 6.35
N PRO A 47 -7.40 -6.94 6.60
CA PRO A 47 -6.47 -7.37 5.57
C PRO A 47 -7.12 -8.30 4.52
N ALA A 48 -8.10 -9.11 4.92
CA ALA A 48 -8.87 -9.95 3.99
C ALA A 48 -9.67 -9.11 2.97
N VAL A 49 -10.34 -8.05 3.43
CA VAL A 49 -11.12 -7.15 2.58
C VAL A 49 -10.19 -6.38 1.65
N PHE A 50 -9.07 -5.89 2.19
CA PHE A 50 -8.06 -5.20 1.42
C PHE A 50 -7.50 -6.07 0.28
N ARG A 51 -7.10 -7.31 0.57
CA ARG A 51 -6.59 -8.25 -0.44
C ARG A 51 -7.64 -8.56 -1.51
N ALA A 52 -8.91 -8.75 -1.12
CA ALA A 52 -10.00 -8.96 -2.07
C ALA A 52 -10.22 -7.74 -2.98
N ARG A 53 -10.22 -6.53 -2.42
CA ARG A 53 -10.41 -5.29 -3.18
C ARG A 53 -9.25 -5.00 -4.11
N MET A 54 -8.02 -5.28 -3.70
CA MET A 54 -6.86 -5.16 -4.59
C MET A 54 -6.93 -6.12 -5.78
N ARG A 55 -7.34 -7.38 -5.56
CA ARG A 55 -7.60 -8.31 -6.67
C ARG A 55 -8.68 -7.79 -7.61
N LEU A 56 -9.76 -7.20 -7.08
CA LEU A 56 -10.82 -6.58 -7.89
C LEU A 56 -10.31 -5.35 -8.68
N CYS A 57 -9.34 -4.61 -8.15
CA CYS A 57 -8.66 -3.53 -8.86
C CYS A 57 -7.59 -4.03 -9.86
N GLY A 58 -7.42 -5.34 -10.05
CA GLY A 58 -6.37 -5.91 -10.91
C GLY A 58 -4.97 -5.84 -10.31
N VAL A 59 -4.84 -5.47 -9.04
CA VAL A 59 -3.57 -5.41 -8.32
C VAL A 59 -3.23 -6.80 -7.80
N ASN A 60 -2.25 -7.42 -8.45
CA ASN A 60 -1.79 -8.72 -8.08
C ASN A 60 -0.69 -8.64 -7.01
N VAL A 61 -1.03 -8.55 -5.73
CA VAL A 61 -0.08 -8.37 -4.61
C VAL A 61 1.06 -9.41 -4.53
N ARG A 62 0.97 -10.55 -5.23
CA ARG A 62 2.02 -11.59 -5.26
C ARG A 62 2.85 -11.60 -6.55
N LYS A 63 2.37 -11.01 -7.63
CA LYS A 63 3.07 -10.86 -8.93
C LYS A 63 3.14 -9.40 -9.37
N GLY A 64 2.91 -8.52 -8.40
CA GLY A 64 2.54 -7.14 -8.62
C GLY A 64 3.79 -6.33 -8.77
N ARG A 65 3.99 -5.85 -9.99
CA ARG A 65 4.97 -4.86 -10.38
C ARG A 65 4.63 -3.49 -9.77
N LEU A 66 4.47 -3.46 -8.45
CA LEU A 66 4.10 -2.28 -7.68
C LEU A 66 5.23 -1.93 -6.73
N ARG A 67 5.62 -0.67 -6.73
CA ARG A 67 6.54 -0.09 -5.76
C ARG A 67 5.82 0.84 -4.80
N MET A 68 6.36 0.92 -3.60
CA MET A 68 6.03 1.90 -2.58
C MET A 68 6.49 3.27 -3.06
N LYS A 69 5.60 4.27 -2.95
CA LYS A 69 5.92 5.67 -3.26
C LYS A 69 5.22 6.59 -2.27
N GLY A 70 5.74 7.81 -2.13
CA GLY A 70 5.03 8.90 -1.47
C GLY A 70 5.17 8.91 0.04
N ARG A 71 4.41 9.79 0.69
CA ARG A 71 4.49 10.02 2.13
C ARG A 71 4.15 8.79 2.95
N ALA A 72 3.20 7.97 2.50
CA ALA A 72 2.85 6.73 3.17
C ALA A 72 4.02 5.73 3.19
N ALA A 73 4.86 5.71 2.14
CA ALA A 73 6.03 4.82 2.10
C ALA A 73 7.09 5.26 3.11
N ALA A 74 7.34 6.56 3.21
CA ALA A 74 8.26 7.10 4.22
C ALA A 74 7.75 6.83 5.64
N ASP A 75 6.45 7.04 5.89
CA ASP A 75 5.81 6.76 7.18
C ASP A 75 5.88 5.27 7.53
N TYR A 76 5.63 4.38 6.56
CA TYR A 76 5.77 2.94 6.75
C TYR A 76 7.20 2.53 7.07
N ILE A 77 8.21 3.11 6.40
CA ILE A 77 9.62 2.83 6.70
C ILE A 77 9.95 3.29 8.13
N LEU A 78 9.51 4.48 8.53
CA LEU A 78 9.68 4.99 9.90
C LEU A 78 8.96 4.14 10.95
N SER A 79 7.76 3.65 10.64
CA SER A 79 6.98 2.80 11.55
C SER A 79 7.51 1.37 11.63
N SER A 80 8.03 0.83 10.53
CA SER A 80 8.55 -0.54 10.44
C SER A 80 10.01 -0.66 10.89
N TYR A 81 10.77 0.43 10.88
CA TYR A 81 12.09 0.55 11.50
C TYR A 81 12.01 1.52 12.68
N PRO A 82 11.44 1.10 13.82
CA PRO A 82 11.65 1.82 15.06
C PRO A 82 13.16 1.72 15.33
N PHE A 83 13.83 2.86 15.24
CA PHE A 83 15.24 3.09 15.55
C PHE A 83 15.86 1.98 16.42
N ALA A 84 16.79 1.21 15.84
CA ALA A 84 17.75 0.44 16.61
C ALA A 84 18.54 1.46 17.44
N LEU A 85 18.17 1.57 18.72
CA LEU A 85 18.87 2.34 19.75
C LEU A 85 19.75 1.39 20.54
#